data_AF-A0A2T6B8B2-F1
#
_entry.id   AF-A0A2T6B8B2-F1
#
_cell.length_a   1.000
_cell.length_b   1.000
_cell.length_c   1.000
_cell.angle_alpha   90.00
_cell.angle_beta   90.00
_cell.angle_gamma   90.00
#
_symmetry.space_group_name_H-M   'P 1'
#
loop_
_entity.id
_entity.type
_entity.pdbx_description
1 polymer ?
#
loop_
_entity_poly.entity_id
_entity_poly.type
_entity_poly.pdbx_seq_one_letter_code
_entity_poly.pdbx_strand_id
1 'polypeptide(L)'
;MTPASALLSAVEARWGAPGPSGRTPLLIDGVRVGEIALGAGLPDTVRIATIFVEERYRGHGVGTRLLRELGDLADAAGCALTLEAFVRPDRADGGLPGLYARLGFVAEHGPCEQGYLEMVRRPLPAPDPDDYAEPDHRRIVADLIAGMAVFAASLPLTAALRPYRNAYAPELAYPALVLTDLFADRPGQGAGSAYLAELSRRCDAAGLTLYTDAQDERSRDFYLARGFERTTGRRDHQLARWAPEPNEEDPSP
;
A
#
# COMPACT_ATOMS: atom_id res chain seq x y z
N MET A 1 -4.15 27.32 5.22
CA MET A 1 -3.10 26.33 4.88
C MET A 1 -3.55 25.61 3.63
N THR A 2 -2.72 25.56 2.58
CA THR A 2 -3.07 24.84 1.34
C THR A 2 -2.77 23.35 1.49
N PRO A 3 -3.41 22.45 0.71
CA PRO A 3 -3.10 21.02 0.73
C PRO A 3 -1.61 20.72 0.56
N ALA A 4 -0.92 21.39 -0.37
CA ALA A 4 0.51 21.22 -0.57
C ALA A 4 1.34 21.61 0.67
N SER A 5 1.01 22.74 1.33
CA SER A 5 1.69 23.12 2.57
C SER A 5 1.43 22.14 3.72
N ALA A 6 0.22 21.60 3.82
CA ALA A 6 -0.13 20.59 4.83
C ALA A 6 0.66 19.29 4.62
N LEU A 7 0.77 18.82 3.37
CA LEU A 7 1.57 17.64 3.02
C LEU A 7 3.06 17.84 3.35
N LEU A 8 3.65 18.97 2.97
CA LEU A 8 5.06 19.23 3.25
C LEU A 8 5.35 19.27 4.75
N SER A 9 4.48 19.90 5.55
CA SER A 9 4.58 19.87 7.02
C SER A 9 4.43 18.45 7.58
N ALA A 10 3.54 17.63 7.04
CA ALA A 10 3.37 16.24 7.47
C ALA A 10 4.59 15.37 7.15
N VAL A 11 5.21 15.58 5.98
CA VAL A 11 6.47 14.92 5.59
C VAL A 11 7.60 15.33 6.54
N GLU A 12 7.73 16.61 6.86
CA GLU A 12 8.73 17.10 7.80
C GLU A 12 8.54 16.51 9.21
N ALA A 13 7.30 16.44 9.69
CA ALA A 13 7.00 15.80 10.97
C ALA A 13 7.34 14.30 10.96
N ARG A 14 7.18 13.64 9.82
CA ARG A 14 7.37 12.18 9.70
C ARG A 14 8.83 11.78 9.50
N TRP A 15 9.57 12.51 8.69
CA TRP A 15 10.91 12.14 8.24
C TRP A 15 12.00 13.17 8.60
N GLY A 16 11.61 14.29 9.20
CA GLY A 16 12.50 15.40 9.55
C GLY A 16 12.53 16.49 8.49
N ALA A 17 13.12 17.63 8.85
CA ALA A 17 13.27 18.77 7.95
C ALA A 17 14.21 18.45 6.77
N PRO A 18 14.02 19.08 5.60
CA PRO A 18 14.97 18.99 4.50
C PRO A 18 16.33 19.54 4.94
N GLY A 19 17.40 18.82 4.56
CA GLY A 19 18.77 19.29 4.78
C GLY A 19 19.16 20.46 3.88
N PRO A 20 20.41 20.95 3.95
CA PRO A 20 20.89 22.06 3.13
C PRO A 20 20.76 21.86 1.61
N SER A 21 20.70 20.61 1.15
CA SER A 21 20.48 20.25 -0.25
C SER A 21 19.01 20.28 -0.69
N GLY A 22 18.08 20.65 0.20
CA GLY A 22 16.64 20.59 -0.03
C GLY A 22 16.07 19.17 -0.03
N ARG A 23 16.83 18.18 0.45
CA ARG A 23 16.42 16.77 0.52
C ARG A 23 16.07 16.36 1.93
N THR A 24 14.92 15.72 2.09
CA THR A 24 14.45 15.12 3.34
C THR A 24 14.97 13.68 3.43
N PRO A 25 15.62 13.28 4.54
CA PRO A 25 16.08 11.90 4.69
C PRO A 25 14.86 10.96 4.78
N LEU A 26 14.90 9.81 4.12
CA LEU A 26 13.84 8.79 4.26
C LEU A 26 14.25 7.81 5.35
N LEU A 27 13.41 7.67 6.37
CA LEU A 27 13.67 6.83 7.54
C LEU A 27 12.68 5.67 7.62
N ILE A 28 13.18 4.46 7.85
CA ILE A 28 12.39 3.29 8.25
C ILE A 28 12.89 2.86 9.61
N ASP A 29 12.02 2.89 10.62
CA ASP A 29 12.33 2.49 12.00
C ASP A 29 13.58 3.21 12.56
N GLY A 30 13.71 4.50 12.23
CA GLY A 30 14.85 5.35 12.63
C GLY A 30 16.11 5.18 11.78
N VAL A 31 16.16 4.19 10.88
CA VAL A 31 17.29 3.95 9.98
C VAL A 31 17.11 4.72 8.68
N ARG A 32 18.12 5.50 8.28
CA ARG A 32 18.13 6.16 6.98
C ARG A 32 18.26 5.12 5.87
N VAL A 33 17.30 5.12 4.95
CA VAL A 33 17.24 4.22 3.79
C VAL A 33 17.35 4.96 2.46
N GLY A 34 17.33 6.29 2.48
CA GLY A 34 17.29 7.10 1.29
C GLY A 34 17.06 8.58 1.55
N GLU A 35 16.56 9.26 0.54
CA GLU A 35 16.18 10.67 0.60
C GLU A 35 15.15 11.02 -0.48
N ILE A 36 14.36 12.05 -0.23
CA ILE A 36 13.35 12.58 -1.14
C ILE A 36 13.48 14.10 -1.25
N ALA A 37 13.32 14.63 -2.46
CA ALA A 37 13.17 16.06 -2.71
C ALA A 37 11.74 16.33 -3.16
N LEU A 38 11.03 17.18 -2.41
CA LEU A 38 9.67 17.59 -2.69
C LEU A 38 9.63 19.09 -2.96
N GLY A 39 8.79 19.52 -3.90
CA GLY A 39 8.54 20.93 -4.18
C GLY A 39 7.05 21.19 -4.36
N ALA A 40 6.55 22.31 -3.85
CA ALA A 40 5.20 22.75 -4.16
C ALA A 40 5.13 23.15 -5.64
N GLY A 41 4.29 22.46 -6.42
CA GLY A 41 4.02 22.82 -7.82
C GLY A 41 2.85 23.80 -7.92
N LEU A 42 1.74 23.46 -7.28
CA LEU A 42 0.51 24.25 -7.17
C LEU A 42 0.01 24.21 -5.71
N PRO A 43 -0.97 25.05 -5.33
CA PRO A 43 -1.53 25.02 -3.97
C PRO A 43 -2.03 23.64 -3.51
N ASP A 44 -2.46 22.79 -4.44
CA ASP A 44 -3.02 21.45 -4.23
C ASP A 44 -2.12 20.31 -4.72
N THR A 45 -0.89 20.60 -5.18
CA THR A 45 -0.02 19.62 -5.83
C THR A 45 1.42 19.74 -5.38
N VAL A 46 2.02 18.62 -4.95
CA VAL A 46 3.45 18.50 -4.64
C VAL A 46 4.14 17.64 -5.69
N ARG A 47 5.25 18.15 -6.22
CA ARG A 47 6.12 17.43 -7.14
C ARG A 47 7.20 16.67 -6.38
N ILE A 48 7.35 15.39 -6.68
CA ILE A 48 8.48 14.55 -6.27
C ILE A 48 9.60 14.78 -7.28
N ALA A 49 10.51 15.69 -6.95
CA ALA A 49 11.64 16.03 -7.82
C ALA A 49 12.72 14.93 -7.83
N THR A 50 12.90 14.24 -6.71
CA THR A 50 13.84 13.12 -6.61
C THR A 50 13.37 12.18 -5.52
N ILE A 51 13.44 10.87 -5.77
CA ILE A 51 13.38 9.85 -4.73
C ILE A 51 14.57 8.92 -4.93
N PHE A 52 15.35 8.73 -3.88
CA PHE A 52 16.51 7.86 -3.89
C PHE A 52 16.44 6.88 -2.73
N VAL A 53 16.58 5.60 -3.04
CA VAL A 53 16.76 4.52 -2.06
C VAL A 53 18.20 4.03 -2.18
N GLU A 54 18.91 3.91 -1.06
CA GLU A 54 20.28 3.39 -1.06
C GLU A 54 20.32 1.98 -1.65
N GLU A 55 21.40 1.65 -2.36
CA GLU A 55 21.52 0.43 -3.14
C GLU A 55 21.25 -0.85 -2.32
N ARG A 56 21.79 -0.91 -1.10
CA ARG A 56 21.59 -2.03 -0.16
C ARG A 56 20.15 -2.27 0.29
N TYR A 57 19.24 -1.31 0.06
CA TYR A 57 17.82 -1.42 0.40
C TYR A 57 16.93 -1.60 -0.84
N ARG A 58 17.50 -1.60 -2.05
CA ARG A 58 16.75 -1.81 -3.29
C ARG A 58 16.34 -3.27 -3.46
N GLY A 59 15.23 -3.51 -4.17
CA GLY A 59 14.69 -4.86 -4.38
C GLY A 59 13.99 -5.46 -3.15
N HIS A 60 13.94 -4.74 -2.03
CA HIS A 60 13.30 -5.18 -0.79
C HIS A 60 11.93 -4.52 -0.54
N GLY A 61 11.33 -3.90 -1.57
CA GLY A 61 10.05 -3.19 -1.45
C GLY A 61 10.11 -1.85 -0.71
N VAL A 62 11.29 -1.40 -0.28
CA VAL A 62 11.48 -0.15 0.47
C VAL A 62 10.93 1.07 -0.28
N GLY A 63 11.23 1.21 -1.58
CA GLY A 63 10.69 2.30 -2.39
C GLY A 63 9.16 2.29 -2.46
N THR A 64 8.56 1.10 -2.61
CA THR A 64 7.10 0.93 -2.60
C THR A 64 6.50 1.35 -1.27
N ARG A 65 7.08 0.90 -0.14
CA ARG A 65 6.65 1.27 1.21
C ARG A 65 6.70 2.79 1.42
N LEU A 66 7.81 3.43 1.06
CA LEU A 66 7.99 4.88 1.21
C LEU A 66 7.00 5.70 0.37
N LEU A 67 6.73 5.28 -0.87
CA LEU A 67 5.78 5.96 -1.74
C LEU A 67 4.32 5.75 -1.31
N ARG A 68 3.98 4.59 -0.73
CA ARG A 68 2.66 4.37 -0.11
C ARG A 68 2.47 5.31 1.08
N GLU A 69 3.47 5.38 1.95
CA GLU A 69 3.44 6.27 3.10
C GLU A 69 3.32 7.73 2.68
N LEU A 70 4.06 8.17 1.64
CA LEU A 70 3.88 9.50 1.06
C LEU A 70 2.47 9.70 0.48
N GLY A 71 1.93 8.68 -0.20
CA GLY A 71 0.57 8.68 -0.73
C GLY A 71 -0.48 8.84 0.37
N ASP A 72 -0.31 8.19 1.51
CA ASP A 72 -1.22 8.31 2.65
C ASP A 72 -1.20 9.72 3.26
N LEU A 73 0.00 10.29 3.40
CA LEU A 73 0.14 11.69 3.84
C LEU A 73 -0.52 12.64 2.84
N ALA A 74 -0.39 12.36 1.54
CA ALA A 74 -1.00 13.16 0.49
C ALA A 74 -2.53 13.05 0.49
N ASP A 75 -3.07 11.85 0.69
CA ASP A 75 -4.52 11.60 0.81
C ASP A 75 -5.08 12.34 2.03
N ALA A 76 -4.42 12.24 3.19
CA ALA A 76 -4.82 12.93 4.41
C ALA A 76 -4.79 14.47 4.26
N ALA A 77 -3.86 14.99 3.46
CA ALA A 77 -3.76 16.42 3.17
C ALA A 77 -4.70 16.87 2.03
N GLY A 78 -5.34 15.95 1.29
CA GLY A 78 -6.08 16.27 0.08
C GLY A 78 -5.20 16.81 -1.04
N CYS A 79 -3.94 16.36 -1.13
CA CYS A 79 -2.92 16.88 -2.05
C CYS A 79 -2.60 15.86 -3.15
N ALA A 80 -2.49 16.32 -4.40
CA ALA A 80 -1.99 15.50 -5.49
C ALA A 80 -0.45 15.38 -5.44
N LEU A 81 0.07 14.26 -5.94
CA LEU A 81 1.50 14.03 -6.15
C LEU A 81 1.78 13.99 -7.65
N THR A 82 2.83 14.67 -8.10
CA THR A 82 3.34 14.55 -9.47
C THR A 82 4.79 14.11 -9.48
N LEU A 83 5.20 13.38 -10.51
CA LEU A 83 6.58 12.95 -10.69
C LEU A 83 6.90 12.75 -12.17
N GLU A 84 8.18 12.62 -12.48
CA GLU A 84 8.66 12.15 -13.77
C GLU A 84 9.26 10.76 -13.63
N ALA A 85 8.95 9.88 -14.59
CA ALA A 85 9.43 8.52 -14.64
C ALA A 85 10.12 8.26 -15.97
N PHE A 86 11.41 7.92 -15.94
CA PHE A 86 12.12 7.54 -17.15
C PHE A 86 11.61 6.20 -17.69
N VAL A 87 11.18 6.18 -18.96
CA VAL A 87 10.69 4.98 -19.65
C VAL A 87 11.87 4.16 -20.11
N ARG A 88 11.86 2.89 -19.71
CA ARG A 88 12.82 1.89 -20.20
C ARG A 88 12.10 0.91 -21.12
N PRO A 89 12.18 1.10 -22.45
CA PRO A 89 11.46 0.23 -23.40
C PRO A 89 11.97 -1.23 -23.37
N ASP A 90 13.15 -1.47 -22.82
CA ASP A 90 13.74 -2.80 -22.66
C ASP A 90 13.20 -3.59 -21.46
N ARG A 91 12.31 -2.99 -20.65
CA ARG A 91 11.77 -3.61 -19.44
C ARG A 91 10.31 -4.03 -19.61
N ALA A 92 10.09 -5.35 -19.63
CA ALA A 92 8.76 -5.95 -19.77
C ALA A 92 7.79 -5.61 -18.62
N ASP A 93 8.30 -5.28 -17.43
CA ASP A 93 7.50 -4.87 -16.26
C ASP A 93 7.13 -3.38 -16.25
N GLY A 94 7.51 -2.65 -17.31
CA GLY A 94 7.29 -1.21 -17.44
C GLY A 94 8.23 -0.34 -16.58
N GLY A 95 9.20 -0.92 -15.86
CA GLY A 95 10.17 -0.19 -15.05
C GLY A 95 9.55 0.74 -13.99
N LEU A 96 10.10 1.96 -13.86
CA LEU A 96 9.60 2.97 -12.92
C LEU A 96 8.15 3.39 -13.22
N PRO A 97 7.75 3.66 -14.48
CA PRO A 97 6.34 3.90 -14.80
C PRO A 97 5.41 2.78 -14.31
N GLY A 98 5.80 1.52 -14.52
CA GLY A 98 5.03 0.36 -14.04
C GLY A 98 4.90 0.33 -12.51
N LEU A 99 5.98 0.62 -11.79
CA LEU A 99 5.96 0.75 -10.33
C LEU A 99 5.00 1.85 -9.86
N TYR A 100 5.11 3.05 -10.44
CA TYR A 100 4.28 4.18 -10.04
C TYR A 100 2.81 3.98 -10.41
N ALA A 101 2.53 3.35 -11.55
CA ALA A 101 1.17 2.99 -11.94
C ALA A 101 0.48 2.09 -10.90
N ARG A 102 1.19 1.10 -10.36
CA ARG A 102 0.68 0.24 -9.27
C ARG A 102 0.44 0.98 -7.95
N LEU A 103 1.04 2.16 -7.79
CA LEU A 103 0.86 3.05 -6.64
C LEU A 103 -0.23 4.11 -6.88
N GLY A 104 -0.98 4.01 -7.97
CA GLY A 104 -2.08 4.90 -8.30
C GLY A 104 -1.67 6.15 -9.07
N PHE A 105 -0.43 6.23 -9.56
CA PHE A 105 -0.06 7.28 -10.51
C PHE A 105 -0.59 6.94 -11.91
N VAL A 106 -1.04 7.95 -12.64
CA VAL A 106 -1.50 7.83 -14.02
C VAL A 106 -0.67 8.78 -14.88
N ALA A 107 -0.24 8.33 -16.06
CA ALA A 107 0.43 9.21 -17.01
C ALA A 107 -0.57 10.25 -17.56
N GLU A 108 -0.23 11.54 -17.48
CA GLU A 108 -1.06 12.60 -18.07
C GLU A 108 -0.80 12.74 -19.57
N HIS A 109 0.45 12.52 -19.98
CA HIS A 109 0.92 12.63 -21.36
C HIS A 109 1.84 11.46 -21.73
N GLY A 110 2.05 11.26 -23.04
CA GLY A 110 3.06 10.32 -23.53
C GLY A 110 4.50 10.74 -23.14
N PRO A 111 5.50 9.86 -23.32
CA PRO A 111 6.87 10.20 -22.99
C PRO A 111 7.34 11.41 -23.81
N CYS A 112 8.05 12.34 -23.18
CA CYS A 112 8.69 13.46 -23.87
C CYS A 112 9.86 12.99 -24.75
N GLU A 113 10.48 13.89 -25.51
CA GLU A 113 11.63 13.58 -26.37
C GLU A 113 12.82 12.95 -25.61
N GLN A 114 12.92 13.22 -24.31
CA GLN A 114 13.95 12.67 -23.43
C GLN A 114 13.55 11.32 -22.79
N GLY A 115 12.37 10.79 -23.11
CA GLY A 115 11.89 9.50 -22.62
C GLY A 115 11.28 9.53 -21.21
N TYR A 116 10.96 10.70 -20.66
CA TYR A 116 10.28 10.82 -19.36
C TYR A 116 8.76 10.89 -19.52
N LEU A 117 8.04 10.14 -18.68
CA LEU A 117 6.60 10.25 -18.49
C LEU A 117 6.31 11.11 -17.26
N GLU A 118 5.52 12.17 -17.44
CA GLU A 118 4.90 12.86 -16.31
C GLU A 118 3.71 12.04 -15.80
N MET A 119 3.70 11.77 -14.50
CA MET A 119 2.65 10.99 -13.85
C MET A 119 2.08 11.73 -12.66
N VAL A 120 0.76 11.61 -12.48
CA VAL A 120 0.01 12.21 -11.37
C VAL A 120 -0.70 11.15 -10.56
N ARG A 121 -0.65 11.27 -9.23
CA ARG A 121 -1.53 10.55 -8.31
C ARG A 121 -2.44 11.58 -7.65
N ARG A 122 -3.74 11.50 -7.96
CA ARG A 122 -4.77 12.30 -7.28
C ARG A 122 -4.97 11.75 -5.86
N PRO A 123 -5.26 12.61 -4.87
CA PRO A 123 -5.56 12.14 -3.53
C PRO A 123 -6.83 11.29 -3.58
N LEU A 124 -6.84 10.18 -2.84
CA LEU A 124 -8.07 9.43 -2.64
C LEU A 124 -9.03 10.26 -1.80
N PRO A 125 -10.35 10.24 -2.11
CA PRO A 125 -11.32 10.83 -1.21
C PRO A 125 -11.18 10.17 0.16
N ALA A 126 -11.30 10.97 1.23
CA ALA A 126 -11.45 10.42 2.56
C ALA A 126 -12.60 9.40 2.50
N PRO A 127 -12.41 8.18 3.03
CA PRO A 127 -13.46 7.19 2.97
C PRO A 127 -14.70 7.76 3.64
N ASP A 128 -15.84 7.67 2.97
CA ASP A 128 -17.09 8.16 3.53
C ASP A 128 -17.34 7.35 4.81
N PRO A 129 -17.50 8.02 5.97
CA PRO A 129 -17.82 7.33 7.21
C PRO A 129 -19.13 6.55 7.10
N ASP A 130 -19.97 6.70 6.07
CA ASP A 130 -21.15 5.88 5.83
C ASP A 130 -20.93 4.75 4.79
N ASP A 131 -19.81 4.74 4.06
CA ASP A 131 -19.49 3.70 3.05
C ASP A 131 -19.03 2.37 3.66
N TYR A 132 -18.69 2.38 4.95
CA TYR A 132 -18.33 1.16 5.66
C TYR A 132 -19.59 0.43 6.10
N ALA A 133 -19.55 -0.90 5.98
CA ALA A 133 -20.56 -1.83 6.47
C ALA A 133 -21.04 -1.51 7.91
N GLU A 134 -22.17 -2.10 8.30
CA GLU A 134 -22.84 -1.90 9.59
C GLU A 134 -21.88 -1.69 10.77
N PRO A 135 -22.20 -0.84 11.77
CA PRO A 135 -21.28 -0.45 12.85
C PRO A 135 -20.47 -1.60 13.48
N ASP A 136 -21.08 -2.78 13.59
CA ASP A 136 -20.42 -3.98 14.09
C ASP A 136 -19.26 -4.48 13.21
N HIS A 137 -19.41 -4.44 11.89
CA HIS A 137 -18.36 -4.82 10.94
C HIS A 137 -17.14 -3.90 11.03
N ARG A 138 -17.34 -2.59 11.25
CA ARG A 138 -16.22 -1.65 11.43
C ARG A 138 -15.41 -1.97 12.67
N ARG A 139 -16.10 -2.30 13.76
CA ARG A 139 -15.46 -2.69 15.02
C ARG A 139 -14.65 -3.97 14.83
N ILE A 140 -15.21 -4.99 14.20
CA ILE A 140 -14.50 -6.26 13.90
C ILE A 140 -13.23 -6.01 13.09
N VAL A 141 -13.32 -5.20 12.02
CA VAL A 141 -12.16 -4.84 11.19
C VAL A 141 -11.12 -4.07 11.98
N ALA A 142 -11.52 -3.07 12.77
CA ALA A 142 -10.62 -2.27 13.59
C ALA A 142 -9.91 -3.12 14.65
N ASP A 143 -10.64 -3.99 15.35
CA ASP A 143 -10.11 -4.88 16.38
C ASP A 143 -9.12 -5.89 15.77
N LEU A 144 -9.42 -6.44 14.59
CA LEU A 144 -8.51 -7.32 13.89
C LEU A 144 -7.23 -6.60 13.46
N ILE A 145 -7.34 -5.41 12.85
CA ILE A 145 -6.17 -4.60 12.45
C ILE A 145 -5.29 -4.31 13.67
N ALA A 146 -5.89 -3.85 14.77
CA ALA A 146 -5.17 -3.56 16.00
C ALA A 146 -4.48 -4.82 16.58
N GLY A 147 -5.21 -5.94 16.65
CA GLY A 147 -4.69 -7.20 17.14
C GLY A 147 -3.56 -7.77 16.28
N MET A 148 -3.64 -7.60 14.97
CA MET A 148 -2.59 -8.04 14.04
C MET A 148 -1.38 -7.10 14.04
N ALA A 149 -1.55 -5.81 14.28
CA ALA A 149 -0.43 -4.89 14.50
C ALA A 149 0.39 -5.29 15.76
N VAL A 150 -0.29 -5.67 16.84
CA VAL A 150 0.36 -6.21 18.05
C VAL A 150 1.10 -7.52 17.73
N PHE A 151 0.48 -8.41 16.95
CA PHE A 151 1.13 -9.67 16.57
C PHE A 151 2.34 -9.44 15.65
N ALA A 152 2.25 -8.54 14.67
CA ALA A 152 3.37 -8.15 13.81
C ALA A 152 4.56 -7.66 14.62
N ALA A 153 4.33 -6.83 15.65
CA ALA A 153 5.39 -6.34 16.53
C ALA A 153 6.10 -7.44 17.35
N SER A 154 5.50 -8.63 17.47
CA SER A 154 6.13 -9.80 18.10
C SER A 154 6.99 -10.64 17.13
N LEU A 155 7.00 -10.30 15.85
CA LEU A 155 7.70 -11.00 14.78
C LEU A 155 8.77 -10.09 14.16
N PRO A 156 9.85 -10.64 13.56
CA PRO A 156 10.86 -9.87 12.84
C PRO A 156 10.35 -9.50 11.43
N LEU A 157 9.23 -8.77 11.38
CA LEU A 157 8.60 -8.30 10.15
C LEU A 157 7.85 -6.99 10.36
N THR A 158 7.62 -6.29 9.26
CA THR A 158 6.60 -5.25 9.14
C THR A 158 5.41 -5.79 8.36
N ALA A 159 4.20 -5.59 8.87
CA ALA A 159 2.98 -5.82 8.11
C ALA A 159 1.99 -4.67 8.31
N ALA A 160 1.17 -4.40 7.29
CA ALA A 160 0.12 -3.40 7.35
C ALA A 160 -1.18 -3.93 6.74
N LEU A 161 -2.26 -3.71 7.46
CA LEU A 161 -3.62 -4.07 7.05
C LEU A 161 -4.45 -2.80 6.93
N ARG A 162 -5.36 -2.80 5.96
CA ARG A 162 -6.35 -1.72 5.81
C ARG A 162 -7.75 -2.29 5.63
N PRO A 163 -8.78 -1.58 6.09
CA PRO A 163 -10.14 -1.85 5.65
C PRO A 163 -10.20 -1.78 4.13
N TYR A 164 -10.92 -2.71 3.52
CA TYR A 164 -11.10 -2.76 2.07
C TYR A 164 -12.57 -3.02 1.76
N ARG A 165 -13.09 -2.31 0.76
CA ARG A 165 -14.41 -2.59 0.20
C ARG A 165 -14.26 -3.76 -0.76
N ASN A 166 -15.10 -4.78 -0.60
CA ASN A 166 -15.13 -5.90 -1.53
C ASN A 166 -15.54 -5.38 -2.93
N ALA A 167 -14.55 -5.22 -3.81
CA ALA A 167 -14.75 -4.68 -5.16
C ALA A 167 -15.28 -5.75 -6.15
N TYR A 168 -15.25 -7.02 -5.77
CA TYR A 168 -15.55 -8.15 -6.65
C TYR A 168 -16.89 -8.80 -6.38
N ALA A 169 -17.45 -8.57 -5.19
CA ALA A 169 -18.79 -8.96 -4.84
C ALA A 169 -19.47 -7.80 -4.08
N PRO A 170 -19.80 -6.70 -4.76
CA PRO A 170 -20.42 -5.52 -4.13
C PRO A 170 -21.78 -5.83 -3.49
N GLU A 171 -22.47 -6.87 -3.95
CA GLU A 171 -23.70 -7.42 -3.36
C GLU A 171 -23.46 -8.16 -2.05
N LEU A 172 -22.26 -8.73 -1.89
CA LEU A 172 -21.80 -9.29 -0.64
C LEU A 172 -21.24 -8.12 0.17
N ALA A 173 -22.09 -7.47 0.95
CA ALA A 173 -21.75 -6.38 1.86
C ALA A 173 -20.75 -6.77 2.97
N TYR A 174 -19.95 -7.82 2.77
CA TYR A 174 -18.95 -8.27 3.70
C TYR A 174 -17.78 -7.27 3.74
N PRO A 175 -17.38 -6.84 4.94
CA PRO A 175 -16.10 -6.17 5.13
C PRO A 175 -14.96 -7.04 4.60
N ALA A 176 -13.99 -6.42 3.93
CA ALA A 176 -12.76 -7.07 3.55
C ALA A 176 -11.57 -6.36 4.18
N LEU A 177 -10.44 -7.08 4.21
CA LEU A 177 -9.15 -6.54 4.58
C LEU A 177 -8.23 -6.61 3.37
N VAL A 178 -7.33 -5.65 3.24
CA VAL A 178 -6.20 -5.75 2.32
C VAL A 178 -4.90 -5.72 3.11
N LEU A 179 -4.07 -6.74 2.89
CA LEU A 179 -2.68 -6.79 3.33
C LEU A 179 -1.85 -5.98 2.33
N THR A 180 -1.54 -4.73 2.69
CA THR A 180 -0.76 -3.85 1.82
C THR A 180 0.72 -4.17 1.90
N ASP A 181 1.20 -4.52 3.08
CA ASP A 181 2.62 -4.71 3.35
C ASP A 181 2.85 -5.99 4.15
N LEU A 182 3.85 -6.77 3.76
CA LEU A 182 4.35 -7.94 4.49
C LEU A 182 5.83 -8.13 4.15
N PHE A 183 6.70 -7.58 5.00
CA PHE A 183 8.14 -7.56 4.81
C PHE A 183 8.83 -8.16 6.03
N ALA A 184 9.48 -9.32 5.87
CA ALA A 184 10.32 -9.87 6.92
C ALA A 184 11.70 -9.19 6.90
N ASP A 185 12.24 -8.86 8.07
CA ASP A 185 13.60 -8.31 8.22
C ASP A 185 14.64 -9.25 7.61
N ARG A 186 14.37 -10.56 7.74
CA ARG A 186 15.15 -11.65 7.13
C ARG A 186 14.20 -12.65 6.47
N PRO A 187 14.04 -12.58 5.13
CA PRO A 187 13.23 -13.55 4.39
C PRO A 187 13.69 -14.99 4.62
N GLY A 188 12.75 -15.94 4.61
CA GLY A 188 13.04 -17.37 4.77
C GLY A 188 13.00 -17.88 6.21
N GLN A 189 12.78 -17.03 7.21
CA GLN A 189 12.67 -17.43 8.62
C GLN A 189 11.26 -17.84 9.06
N GLY A 190 10.30 -17.89 8.13
CA GLY A 190 8.93 -18.29 8.43
C GLY A 190 8.05 -17.21 9.08
N ALA A 191 8.58 -16.05 9.47
CA ALA A 191 7.81 -14.98 10.12
C ALA A 191 6.60 -14.52 9.28
N GLY A 192 6.79 -14.29 7.97
CA GLY A 192 5.68 -13.96 7.08
C GLY A 192 4.64 -15.08 6.94
N SER A 193 5.07 -16.35 7.00
CA SER A 193 4.14 -17.49 7.01
C SER A 193 3.32 -17.54 8.30
N ALA A 194 3.96 -17.31 9.44
CA ALA A 194 3.30 -17.30 10.75
C ALA A 194 2.27 -16.17 10.85
N TYR A 195 2.65 -14.96 10.39
CA TYR A 195 1.74 -13.82 10.31
C TYR A 195 0.53 -14.11 9.43
N LEU A 196 0.76 -14.64 8.23
CA LEU A 196 -0.32 -14.90 7.29
C LEU A 196 -1.24 -16.03 7.75
N ALA A 197 -0.71 -17.06 8.42
CA ALA A 197 -1.52 -18.12 9.01
C ALA A 197 -2.47 -17.59 10.10
N GLU A 198 -1.95 -16.76 11.02
CA GLU A 198 -2.78 -16.17 12.08
C GLU A 198 -3.78 -15.15 11.52
N LEU A 199 -3.37 -14.34 10.55
CA LEU A 199 -4.26 -13.40 9.86
C LEU A 199 -5.41 -14.14 9.17
N SER A 200 -5.11 -15.16 8.37
CA SER A 200 -6.13 -15.97 7.69
C SER A 200 -7.08 -16.61 8.70
N ARG A 201 -6.57 -17.19 9.80
CA ARG A 201 -7.40 -17.78 10.85
C ARG A 201 -8.38 -16.76 11.46
N ARG A 202 -7.94 -15.52 11.71
CA ARG A 202 -8.80 -14.46 12.25
C ARG A 202 -9.80 -13.94 11.24
N CYS A 203 -9.39 -13.79 9.98
CA CYS A 203 -10.30 -13.41 8.89
C CYS A 203 -11.38 -14.47 8.70
N ASP A 204 -11.00 -15.75 8.64
CA ASP A 204 -11.92 -16.87 8.47
C ASP A 204 -12.93 -16.91 9.65
N ALA A 205 -12.46 -16.73 10.89
CA ALA A 205 -13.32 -16.67 12.08
C ALA A 205 -14.27 -15.46 12.11
N ALA A 206 -13.92 -14.38 11.40
CA ALA A 206 -14.70 -13.15 11.32
C ALA A 206 -15.55 -13.07 10.02
N GLY A 207 -15.51 -14.08 9.16
CA GLY A 207 -16.19 -14.05 7.86
C GLY A 207 -15.64 -12.97 6.91
N LEU A 208 -14.35 -12.65 7.01
CA LEU A 208 -13.70 -11.58 6.24
C LEU A 208 -12.95 -12.13 5.04
N THR A 209 -13.17 -11.52 3.87
CA THR A 209 -12.30 -11.73 2.71
C THR A 209 -10.99 -10.97 2.91
N LEU A 210 -9.87 -11.64 2.62
CA LEU A 210 -8.53 -11.06 2.70
C LEU A 210 -7.93 -10.89 1.30
N TYR A 211 -7.66 -9.66 0.92
CA TYR A 211 -6.94 -9.30 -0.29
C TYR A 211 -5.46 -9.06 -0.03
N THR A 212 -4.65 -9.26 -1.05
CA THR A 212 -3.24 -8.86 -1.07
C THR A 212 -2.83 -8.52 -2.49
N ASP A 213 -1.81 -7.67 -2.64
CA ASP A 213 -1.22 -7.38 -3.93
C ASP A 213 0.14 -8.07 -4.08
N ALA A 214 0.19 -9.11 -4.90
CA ALA A 214 1.40 -9.84 -5.24
C ALA A 214 2.13 -9.14 -6.39
N GLN A 215 3.11 -8.31 -6.04
CA GLN A 215 3.81 -7.42 -6.97
C GLN A 215 4.84 -8.12 -7.87
N ASP A 216 5.28 -9.32 -7.49
CA ASP A 216 6.23 -10.12 -8.24
C ASP A 216 5.86 -11.61 -8.20
N GLU A 217 6.53 -12.43 -9.01
CA GLU A 217 6.26 -13.86 -9.10
C GLU A 217 6.51 -14.60 -7.78
N ARG A 218 7.56 -14.22 -7.05
CA ARG A 218 7.90 -14.83 -5.76
C ARG A 218 6.83 -14.61 -4.70
N SER A 219 6.36 -13.38 -4.55
CA SER A 219 5.28 -13.02 -3.64
C SER A 219 3.96 -13.67 -4.06
N ARG A 220 3.70 -13.74 -5.37
CA ARG A 220 2.53 -14.45 -5.91
C ARG A 220 2.54 -15.92 -5.52
N ASP A 221 3.63 -16.63 -5.77
CA ASP A 221 3.77 -18.04 -5.41
C ASP A 221 3.65 -18.24 -3.90
N PHE A 222 4.20 -17.33 -3.10
CA PHE A 222 4.07 -17.34 -1.65
C PHE A 222 2.60 -17.27 -1.20
N TYR A 223 1.79 -16.37 -1.76
CA TYR A 223 0.38 -16.26 -1.40
C TYR A 223 -0.47 -17.40 -1.96
N LEU A 224 -0.26 -17.80 -3.22
CA LEU A 224 -0.97 -18.92 -3.84
C LEU A 224 -0.78 -20.22 -3.06
N ALA A 225 0.45 -20.50 -2.58
CA ALA A 225 0.73 -21.66 -1.73
C ALA A 225 0.02 -21.64 -0.36
N ARG A 226 -0.66 -20.54 -0.01
CA ARG A 226 -1.38 -20.34 1.26
C ARG A 226 -2.89 -20.16 1.07
N GLY A 227 -3.40 -20.66 -0.06
CA GLY A 227 -4.83 -20.68 -0.35
C GLY A 227 -5.39 -19.32 -0.72
N PHE A 228 -4.55 -18.42 -1.27
CA PHE A 228 -5.05 -17.28 -2.03
C PHE A 228 -5.29 -17.72 -3.47
N GLU A 229 -6.23 -17.05 -4.12
CA GLU A 229 -6.63 -17.26 -5.50
C GLU A 229 -6.42 -15.98 -6.31
N ARG A 230 -6.29 -16.14 -7.63
CA ARG A 230 -6.23 -14.98 -8.53
C ARG A 230 -7.63 -14.39 -8.64
N THR A 231 -7.75 -13.08 -8.41
CA THR A 231 -9.00 -12.40 -8.71
C THR A 231 -9.17 -12.30 -10.23
N THR A 232 -10.36 -12.63 -10.75
CA THR A 232 -10.69 -12.40 -12.15
C THR A 232 -11.07 -10.94 -12.33
N GLY A 233 -10.26 -10.14 -13.04
CA GLY A 233 -10.59 -8.73 -13.28
C GLY A 233 -9.41 -7.83 -13.61
N ARG A 234 -9.62 -6.50 -13.50
CA ARG A 234 -8.70 -5.43 -13.98
C ARG A 234 -7.35 -5.33 -13.24
N ARG A 235 -7.07 -6.17 -12.24
CA ARG A 235 -5.84 -6.11 -11.42
C ARG A 235 -5.18 -7.48 -11.35
N ASP A 236 -4.40 -7.83 -12.37
CA ASP A 236 -3.70 -9.13 -12.49
C ASP A 236 -2.76 -9.49 -11.32
N HIS A 237 -2.44 -8.52 -10.46
CA HIS A 237 -1.59 -8.69 -9.29
C HIS A 237 -2.37 -8.90 -7.98
N GLN A 238 -3.68 -8.66 -7.97
CA GLN A 238 -4.49 -8.79 -6.77
C GLN A 238 -4.94 -10.24 -6.58
N LEU A 239 -4.63 -10.77 -5.40
CA LEU A 239 -5.03 -12.09 -4.95
C LEU A 239 -6.05 -11.96 -3.81
N ALA A 240 -6.95 -12.93 -3.70
CA ALA A 240 -7.96 -12.97 -2.65
C ALA A 240 -7.95 -14.33 -1.97
N ARG A 241 -8.12 -14.32 -0.65
CA ARG A 241 -8.60 -15.46 0.12
C ARG A 241 -10.02 -15.14 0.53
N TRP A 242 -10.97 -15.85 -0.05
CA TRP A 242 -12.39 -15.66 0.20
C TRP A 242 -12.74 -16.12 1.62
N ALA A 243 -13.67 -15.39 2.25
CA ALA A 243 -14.26 -15.86 3.50
C ALA A 243 -14.89 -17.24 3.27
N PRO A 244 -14.82 -18.16 4.26
CA PRO A 244 -15.58 -19.40 4.18
C PRO A 244 -17.07 -19.08 4.05
N GLU A 245 -17.79 -19.86 3.24
CA GLU A 245 -19.25 -19.74 3.16
C GLU A 245 -19.84 -19.95 4.56
N PRO A 246 -20.78 -19.09 4.99
CA PRO A 246 -21.45 -19.29 6.27
C PRO A 246 -22.12 -20.66 6.24
N ASN A 247 -21.81 -21.49 7.24
CA ASN A 247 -22.34 -22.83 7.32
C ASN A 247 -23.87 -22.72 7.48
N GLU A 248 -24.64 -23.01 6.43
CA GLU A 248 -26.11 -22.85 6.42
C GLU A 248 -26.82 -23.73 7.48
N GLU A 249 -26.10 -24.66 8.10
CA GLU A 249 -26.62 -25.67 9.01
C GLU A 249 -26.59 -25.31 10.50
N ASP A 250 -26.19 -24.11 10.90
CA ASP A 250 -26.28 -23.69 12.31
C ASP A 250 -27.41 -22.67 12.51
N PRO A 251 -28.69 -23.10 12.59
CA PRO A 251 -29.76 -22.22 13.00
C PRO A 251 -29.47 -21.79 14.44
N SER A 252 -28.94 -20.58 14.60
CA SER A 252 -28.72 -20.01 15.92
C SER A 252 -30.02 -20.08 16.74
N PRO A 253 -29.93 -20.52 18.01
CA PRO A 253 -31.08 -20.80 18.87
C PRO A 253 -31.91 -19.57 19.28
#